data_AF-A0A519KZ84-F1
#
_entry.id   AF-A0A519KZ84-F1
#
_cell.length_a   1.000
_cell.length_b   1.000
_cell.length_c   1.000
_cell.angle_alpha   90.00
_cell.angle_beta   90.00
_cell.angle_gamma   90.00
#
_symmetry.space_group_name_H-M   'P 1'
#
loop_
_entity.id
_entity.type
_entity.pdbx_description
1 polymer ?
#
loop_
_entity_poly.entity_id
_entity_poly.type
_entity_poly.pdbx_seq_one_letter_code
_entity_poly.pdbx_strand_id
1 'polypeptide(L)'
;MRHDRLTVLNALEAQGVAPVFYNPDPEVCLNVIRACSRGGARAIEFTNRGDFAVDLFGDIARELQRTDPDIILGIGSVVDAGTASLYLNRGARFIVSPCLVPDVAKVCNRRMTAYFP
;
A
#
# COMPACT_ATOMS: atom_id res chain seq x y z
N MET A 1 5.50 -13.66 4.07
CA MET A 1 4.71 -12.41 4.08
C MET A 1 3.24 -12.80 4.17
N ARG A 2 2.40 -12.11 4.97
CA ARG A 2 0.98 -12.49 5.15
C ARG A 2 0.17 -12.40 3.86
N HIS A 3 0.42 -11.35 3.09
CA HIS A 3 -0.18 -11.12 1.77
C HIS A 3 0.92 -11.21 0.73
N ASP A 4 0.94 -12.27 -0.06
CA ASP A 4 1.86 -12.40 -1.18
C ASP A 4 1.30 -11.72 -2.44
N ARG A 5 2.12 -11.64 -3.51
CA ARG A 5 1.72 -10.97 -4.75
C ARG A 5 0.42 -11.50 -5.33
N LEU A 6 0.19 -12.81 -5.32
CA LEU A 6 -1.03 -13.39 -5.91
C LEU A 6 -2.26 -13.04 -5.07
N THR A 7 -2.14 -13.08 -3.74
CA THR A 7 -3.20 -12.67 -2.82
C THR A 7 -3.61 -11.21 -3.05
N VAL A 8 -2.63 -10.33 -3.26
CA VAL A 8 -2.88 -8.91 -3.53
C VAL A 8 -3.56 -8.70 -4.88
N LEU A 9 -3.09 -9.36 -5.94
CA LEU A 9 -3.70 -9.28 -7.26
C LEU A 9 -5.16 -9.77 -7.24
N ASN A 10 -5.41 -10.93 -6.64
CA ASN A 10 -6.75 -11.49 -6.51
C ASN A 10 -7.68 -10.59 -5.69
N ALA A 11 -7.17 -9.94 -4.64
CA ALA A 11 -7.95 -9.02 -3.84
C ALA A 11 -8.37 -7.76 -4.63
N LEU A 12 -7.42 -7.16 -5.36
CA LEU A 12 -7.68 -5.99 -6.20
C LEU A 12 -8.64 -6.31 -7.35
N GLU A 13 -8.49 -7.47 -7.99
CA GLU A 13 -9.39 -7.95 -9.04
C GLU A 13 -10.80 -8.19 -8.48
N ALA A 14 -10.93 -8.93 -7.38
CA ALA A 14 -12.23 -9.27 -6.79
C ALA A 14 -13.00 -8.05 -6.27
N GLN A 15 -12.31 -7.05 -5.70
CA GLN A 15 -12.97 -5.86 -5.17
C GLN A 15 -13.36 -4.84 -6.26
N GLY A 16 -12.78 -4.93 -7.46
CA GLY A 16 -13.14 -4.12 -8.65
C GLY A 16 -12.80 -2.62 -8.60
N VAL A 17 -12.43 -2.07 -7.44
CA VAL A 17 -12.04 -0.67 -7.24
C VAL A 17 -10.87 -0.57 -6.26
N ALA A 18 -9.90 0.30 -6.50
CA ALA A 18 -8.82 0.59 -5.55
C ALA A 18 -9.05 1.96 -4.90
N PRO A 19 -9.39 2.03 -3.59
CA PRO A 19 -9.45 3.30 -2.89
C PRO A 19 -8.06 3.92 -2.80
N VAL A 20 -7.95 5.19 -3.18
CA VAL A 20 -6.71 5.98 -3.13
C VAL A 20 -6.93 7.16 -2.19
N PHE A 21 -6.10 7.31 -1.16
CA PHE A 21 -6.26 8.44 -0.23
C PHE A 21 -4.95 8.80 0.49
N TYR A 22 -4.98 9.97 1.16
CA TYR A 22 -3.96 10.40 2.11
C TYR A 22 -4.58 11.36 3.14
N ASN A 23 -4.11 11.26 4.38
CA ASN A 23 -4.35 12.24 5.44
C ASN A 23 -3.13 12.25 6.40
N PRO A 24 -2.71 13.39 6.98
CA PRO A 24 -1.62 13.41 7.97
C PRO A 24 -2.02 12.84 9.34
N ASP A 25 -3.32 12.75 9.65
CA ASP A 25 -3.81 12.25 10.93
C ASP A 25 -3.92 10.71 10.92
N PRO A 26 -3.22 9.99 11.81
CA PRO A 26 -3.25 8.52 11.86
C PRO A 26 -4.63 7.95 12.21
N GLU A 27 -5.41 8.61 13.06
CA GLU A 27 -6.74 8.14 13.42
C GLU A 27 -7.69 8.25 12.23
N VAL A 28 -7.62 9.36 11.49
CA VAL A 28 -8.38 9.53 10.25
C VAL A 28 -7.99 8.46 9.25
N CYS A 29 -6.70 8.17 9.09
CA CYS A 29 -6.24 7.13 8.18
C CYS A 29 -6.79 5.75 8.53
N LEU A 30 -6.69 5.34 9.79
CA LEU A 30 -7.21 4.04 10.25
C LEU A 30 -8.73 3.95 10.05
N ASN A 31 -9.46 5.02 10.36
CA ASN A 31 -10.90 5.06 10.21
C ASN A 31 -11.32 4.93 8.74
N VAL A 32 -10.65 5.64 7.83
CA VAL A 32 -10.89 5.54 6.38
C VAL A 32 -10.56 4.13 5.87
N ILE A 33 -9.40 3.59 6.21
CA ILE A 33 -8.97 2.25 5.78
C ILE A 33 -9.96 1.18 6.22
N ARG A 34 -10.37 1.21 7.50
CA ARG A 34 -11.35 0.26 8.05
C ARG A 34 -12.73 0.45 7.42
N ALA A 35 -13.13 1.68 7.12
CA ALA A 35 -14.38 1.95 6.42
C ALA A 35 -14.38 1.36 5.00
N CYS A 36 -13.31 1.55 4.24
CA CYS A 36 -13.13 0.93 2.92
C CYS A 36 -13.20 -0.59 3.01
N SER A 37 -12.49 -1.19 3.98
CA SER A 37 -12.50 -2.64 4.18
C SER A 37 -13.90 -3.17 4.52
N ARG A 38 -14.66 -2.49 5.40
CA ARG A 38 -16.06 -2.84 5.69
C ARG A 38 -16.98 -2.69 4.48
N GLY A 39 -16.66 -1.77 3.58
CA GLY A 39 -17.35 -1.58 2.31
C GLY A 39 -16.97 -2.61 1.23
N GLY A 40 -16.09 -3.58 1.52
CA GLY A 40 -15.67 -4.63 0.60
C GLY A 40 -14.35 -4.36 -0.12
N ALA A 41 -13.73 -3.19 0.07
CA ALA A 41 -12.44 -2.83 -0.53
C ALA A 41 -11.31 -2.98 0.50
N ARG A 42 -10.78 -4.21 0.63
CA ARG A 42 -9.74 -4.53 1.62
C ARG A 42 -8.31 -4.22 1.17
N ALA A 43 -8.08 -3.99 -0.12
CA ALA A 43 -6.81 -3.50 -0.65
C ALA A 43 -6.90 -2.00 -0.91
N ILE A 44 -6.08 -1.21 -0.21
CA ILE A 44 -6.13 0.25 -0.20
C ILE A 44 -4.76 0.81 -0.60
N GLU A 45 -4.77 1.81 -1.48
CA GLU A 45 -3.60 2.58 -1.85
C GLU A 45 -3.51 3.83 -0.95
N PHE A 46 -2.49 3.86 -0.09
CA PHE A 46 -2.09 5.10 0.57
C PHE A 46 -1.25 5.92 -0.41
N THR A 47 -1.36 7.24 -0.42
CA THR A 47 -0.54 8.08 -1.31
C THR A 47 0.71 8.57 -0.58
N ASN A 48 1.89 8.43 -1.18
CA ASN A 48 3.14 9.03 -0.67
C ASN A 48 3.11 10.56 -0.85
N ARG A 49 2.49 11.27 0.10
CA ARG A 49 2.32 12.72 0.09
C ARG A 49 2.55 13.30 1.47
N GLY A 50 3.12 14.51 1.55
CA GLY A 50 3.35 15.20 2.81
C GLY A 50 4.64 14.77 3.52
N ASP A 51 5.02 15.55 4.52
CA ASP A 51 6.21 15.26 5.33
C ASP A 51 6.00 14.02 6.18
N PHE A 52 7.07 13.22 6.36
CA PHE A 52 7.06 12.01 7.19
C PHE A 52 6.03 10.93 6.77
N ALA A 53 5.52 10.98 5.53
CA ALA A 53 4.53 10.02 5.03
C ALA A 53 4.96 8.55 5.18
N VAL A 54 6.26 8.28 5.03
CA VAL A 54 6.84 6.93 5.18
C VAL A 54 6.78 6.42 6.62
N ASP A 55 6.90 7.32 7.60
CA ASP A 55 6.85 6.98 9.03
C ASP A 55 5.40 6.75 9.45
N LEU A 56 4.50 7.68 9.08
CA LEU A 56 3.06 7.54 9.26
C LEU A 56 2.53 6.23 8.65
N PHE A 57 2.92 5.93 7.41
CA PHE A 57 2.58 4.68 6.76
C PHE A 57 3.06 3.47 7.56
N GLY A 58 4.29 3.52 8.07
CA GLY A 58 4.85 2.44 8.89
C GLY A 58 4.11 2.22 10.20
N ASP A 59 3.65 3.30 10.85
CA ASP A 59 2.83 3.23 12.06
C ASP A 59 1.45 2.63 11.76
N ILE A 60 0.78 3.10 10.71
CA ILE A 60 -0.51 2.56 10.24
C ILE A 60 -0.36 1.08 9.88
N ALA A 61 0.66 0.71 9.11
CA ALA A 61 0.89 -0.66 8.68
C ALA A 61 1.13 -1.61 9.88
N ARG A 62 1.87 -1.17 10.90
CA ARG A 62 2.09 -1.94 12.14
C ARG A 62 0.80 -2.12 12.92
N GLU A 63 0.00 -1.06 13.06
CA GLU A 63 -1.28 -1.12 13.76
C GLU A 63 -2.25 -2.07 13.04
N LEU A 64 -2.42 -1.93 11.73
CA LEU A 64 -3.29 -2.82 10.93
C LEU A 64 -2.83 -4.28 10.99
N GLN A 65 -1.52 -4.56 11.00
CA GLN A 65 -1.03 -5.92 11.18
C GLN A 65 -1.43 -6.53 12.53
N ARG A 66 -1.59 -5.70 13.56
CA ARG A 66 -1.99 -6.12 14.90
C ARG A 66 -3.52 -6.29 15.03
N THR A 67 -4.30 -5.37 14.45
CA THR A 67 -5.75 -5.28 14.68
C THR A 67 -6.60 -5.78 13.53
N ASP A 68 -6.17 -5.55 12.29
CA ASP A 68 -6.96 -5.74 11.07
C ASP A 68 -6.13 -6.48 10.01
N PRO A 69 -5.59 -7.67 10.31
CA PRO A 69 -4.47 -8.21 9.55
C PRO A 69 -4.86 -8.61 8.12
N ASP A 70 -6.15 -8.75 7.82
CA ASP A 70 -6.69 -9.07 6.49
C ASP A 70 -6.70 -7.86 5.53
N ILE A 71 -6.48 -6.65 6.05
CA ILE A 71 -6.34 -5.43 5.24
C ILE A 71 -4.98 -5.46 4.52
N ILE A 72 -5.00 -5.09 3.24
CA ILE A 72 -3.84 -5.02 2.36
C ILE A 72 -3.54 -3.54 2.10
N LEU A 73 -2.44 -3.05 2.65
CA LEU A 73 -2.01 -1.67 2.44
C LEU A 73 -0.91 -1.60 1.38
N GLY A 74 -1.16 -0.83 0.32
CA GLY A 74 -0.18 -0.45 -0.69
C GLY A 74 0.16 1.03 -0.63
N ILE A 75 1.14 1.43 -1.42
CA ILE A 75 1.57 2.82 -1.54
C ILE A 75 1.59 3.25 -3.00
N GLY A 76 1.10 4.45 -3.27
CA GLY A 76 1.14 5.09 -4.57
C GLY A 76 2.00 6.35 -4.62
N SER A 77 2.09 6.95 -5.80
CA SER A 77 2.98 8.08 -6.10
C SER A 77 4.46 7.77 -5.86
N VAL A 78 4.87 6.52 -6.11
CA VAL A 78 6.28 6.11 -6.04
C VAL A 78 6.93 6.31 -7.40
N VAL A 79 7.99 7.11 -7.47
CA VAL A 79 8.65 7.49 -8.75
C VAL A 79 10.11 7.08 -8.83
N ASP A 80 10.64 6.42 -7.80
CA ASP A 80 12.04 5.98 -7.74
C ASP A 80 12.20 4.69 -6.91
N ALA A 81 13.30 3.97 -7.16
CA ALA A 81 13.61 2.69 -6.52
C ALA A 81 13.92 2.80 -5.01
N GLY A 82 14.44 3.95 -4.56
CA GLY A 82 14.75 4.21 -3.16
C GLY A 82 13.47 4.30 -2.34
N THR A 83 12.54 5.13 -2.77
CA THR A 83 11.20 5.26 -2.18
C THR A 83 10.45 3.93 -2.19
N ALA A 84 10.48 3.18 -3.29
CA ALA A 84 9.89 1.84 -3.34
C ALA A 84 10.46 0.93 -2.25
N SER A 85 11.79 0.88 -2.12
CA SER A 85 12.48 0.05 -1.13
C SER A 85 12.13 0.46 0.31
N LEU A 86 12.00 1.76 0.58
CA LEU A 86 11.58 2.28 1.88
C LEU A 86 10.19 1.77 2.28
N TYR A 87 9.19 1.95 1.42
CA TYR A 87 7.82 1.51 1.73
C TYR A 87 7.67 -0.01 1.81
N LEU A 88 8.39 -0.76 0.97
CA LEU A 88 8.43 -2.23 1.08
C LEU A 88 8.99 -2.67 2.45
N ASN A 89 10.03 -1.98 2.94
CA ASN A 89 10.56 -2.19 4.30
C ASN A 89 9.60 -1.74 5.41
N ARG A 90 8.64 -0.86 5.13
CA ARG A 90 7.58 -0.41 6.05
C ARG A 90 6.30 -1.23 5.97
N GLY A 91 6.28 -2.26 5.13
CA GLY A 91 5.19 -3.24 5.08
C GLY A 91 4.18 -3.03 3.96
N ALA A 92 4.47 -2.20 2.96
CA ALA A 92 3.65 -2.12 1.74
C ALA A 92 3.53 -3.49 1.06
N ARG A 93 2.36 -3.76 0.48
CA ARG A 93 2.03 -5.03 -0.19
C ARG A 93 1.85 -4.90 -1.70
N PHE A 94 1.73 -3.68 -2.20
CA PHE A 94 1.86 -3.34 -3.60
C PHE A 94 2.36 -1.90 -3.74
N ILE A 95 2.93 -1.60 -4.90
CA ILE A 95 3.46 -0.28 -5.26
C ILE A 95 2.71 0.23 -6.49
N VAL A 96 2.33 1.50 -6.48
CA VAL A 96 1.74 2.20 -7.62
C VAL A 96 2.63 3.38 -8.03
N SER A 97 2.87 3.51 -9.32
CA SER A 97 3.51 4.68 -9.94
C SER A 97 2.51 5.40 -10.84
N PRO A 98 2.71 6.70 -11.16
CA PRO A 98 1.86 7.41 -12.13
C PRO A 98 2.15 7.03 -13.59
N CYS A 99 3.27 6.35 -13.83
CA CYS A 99 3.67 5.79 -15.11
C CYS A 99 4.65 4.64 -14.89
N LEU A 100 5.03 3.94 -15.96
CA LEU A 100 6.06 2.90 -15.89
C LEU A 100 7.42 3.50 -15.49
N VAL A 101 7.90 3.11 -14.31
CA VAL A 101 9.24 3.40 -13.81
C VAL A 101 10.03 2.09 -13.74
N PRO A 102 10.91 1.80 -14.73
CA PRO A 102 11.60 0.52 -14.82
C PRO A 102 12.37 0.12 -13.56
N ASP A 103 12.95 1.09 -12.85
CA ASP A 103 13.72 0.80 -11.64
C ASP A 103 12.83 0.44 -10.44
N VAL A 104 11.62 1.01 -10.34
CA VAL A 104 10.60 0.58 -9.37
C VAL A 104 10.14 -0.84 -9.68
N ALA A 105 9.88 -1.14 -10.97
CA ALA A 105 9.49 -2.48 -11.41
C ALA A 105 10.55 -3.55 -11.04
N LYS A 106 11.84 -3.25 -11.26
CA LYS A 106 12.95 -4.15 -10.89
C LYS A 106 12.98 -4.42 -9.37
N VAL A 107 12.81 -3.38 -8.55
CA VAL A 107 12.79 -3.53 -7.07
C VAL A 107 11.60 -4.40 -6.64
N CYS A 108 10.40 -4.10 -7.13
CA CYS A 108 9.18 -4.84 -6.79
C CYS A 108 9.29 -6.31 -7.19
N ASN A 109 9.80 -6.59 -8.40
CA ASN A 109 9.99 -7.95 -8.88
C ASN A 109 11.00 -8.74 -8.04
N ARG A 110 12.13 -8.13 -7.65
CA ARG A 110 13.12 -8.76 -6.75
C ARG A 110 12.53 -9.11 -5.38
N ARG A 111 11.54 -8.34 -4.92
CA ARG A 111 10.84 -8.55 -3.65
C ARG A 111 9.54 -9.34 -3.77
N MET A 112 9.21 -9.83 -4.96
CA MET A 112 7.96 -10.56 -5.24
C MET A 112 6.72 -9.75 -4.84
N THR A 113 6.74 -8.43 -5.10
CA THR A 113 5.65 -7.50 -4.79
C THR A 113 4.96 -7.06 -6.08
N ALA A 114 3.63 -6.90 -6.05
CA ALA A 114 2.86 -6.37 -7.17
C ALA A 114 3.23 -4.91 -7.44
N TYR A 115 3.39 -4.56 -8.72
CA TYR A 115 3.67 -3.22 -9.19
C TYR A 115 2.65 -2.83 -10.24
N PHE A 116 2.05 -1.66 -10.08
CA PHE A 116 1.10 -1.06 -11.01
C PHE A 116 1.71 0.25 -11.54
N PRO A 117 2.08 0.31 -12.83
CA PRO A 117 2.60 1.53 -13.45
C PRO A 117 1.50 2.54 -13.79
#